data_AF-A0A1K1QZW7-F1
#
_entry.id   AF-A0A1K1QZW7-F1
#
_cell.length_a   1.000
_cell.length_b   1.000
_cell.length_c   1.000
_cell.angle_alpha   90.00
_cell.angle_beta   90.00
_cell.angle_gamma   90.00
#
_symmetry.space_group_name_H-M   'P 1'
#
loop_
_entity.id
_entity.type
_entity.pdbx_description
1 polymer ?
#
loop_
_entity_poly.entity_id
_entity_poly.type
_entity_poly.pdbx_seq_one_letter_code
_entity_poly.pdbx_strand_id
1 'polypeptide(L)'
;MLFKSKKTKRVDEDQYELLKNAEARIRQKKRLYYHFVIFLVGSVFLIVINKVLKYGEEYDWFVWAITFWGFLFAIHFFNVFVNHRFMGKEWERTQREKLVRRQRESIAQLEKDVQKEFLNSDLDKTE
;
A
#
# COMPACT_ATOMS: atom_id res chain seq x y z
N MET A 1 40.31 1.22 -7.40
CA MET A 1 39.62 0.84 -6.14
C MET A 1 38.34 1.64 -5.82
N LEU A 2 37.97 2.69 -6.57
CA LEU A 2 36.84 3.58 -6.25
C LEU A 2 35.43 3.04 -6.57
N PHE A 3 35.32 1.97 -7.37
CA PHE A 3 34.01 1.39 -7.73
C PHE A 3 33.40 0.52 -6.64
N LYS A 4 34.21 -0.01 -5.71
CA LYS A 4 33.72 -0.90 -4.64
C LYS A 4 32.90 -0.15 -3.59
N SER A 5 33.29 1.09 -3.24
CA SER A 5 32.62 1.88 -2.19
C SER A 5 31.25 2.44 -2.61
N LYS A 6 31.07 2.81 -3.89
CA LYS A 6 29.76 3.24 -4.41
C LYS A 6 28.76 2.09 -4.44
N LYS A 7 29.21 0.86 -4.71
CA LYS A 7 28.34 -0.33 -4.75
C LYS A 7 27.89 -0.72 -3.34
N THR A 8 28.78 -0.72 -2.35
CA THR A 8 28.42 -0.96 -0.95
C THR A 8 27.47 0.10 -0.40
N LYS A 9 27.71 1.39 -0.69
CA LYS A 9 26.83 2.48 -0.24
C LYS A 9 25.39 2.37 -0.80
N ARG A 10 25.23 1.95 -2.06
CA ARG A 10 23.89 1.71 -2.65
C ARG A 10 23.19 0.49 -2.06
N VAL A 11 23.93 -0.59 -1.79
CA VAL A 11 23.38 -1.78 -1.16
C VAL A 11 22.89 -1.47 0.26
N ASP A 12 23.60 -0.65 1.03
CA ASP A 12 23.15 -0.22 2.37
C ASP A 12 21.88 0.64 2.33
N GLU A 13 21.77 1.57 1.38
CA GLU A 13 20.58 2.42 1.21
C GLU A 13 19.34 1.59 0.86
N ASP A 14 19.48 0.63 -0.06
CA ASP A 14 18.40 -0.28 -0.46
C ASP A 14 17.95 -1.17 0.72
N GLN A 15 18.88 -1.68 1.54
CA GLN A 15 18.56 -2.45 2.75
C GLN A 15 17.85 -1.60 3.81
N TYR A 16 18.27 -0.35 3.98
CA TYR A 16 17.63 0.60 4.90
C TYR A 16 16.19 0.91 4.49
N GLU A 17 15.92 1.11 3.20
CA GLU A 17 14.56 1.32 2.72
C GLU A 17 13.67 0.09 2.91
N LEU A 18 14.19 -1.12 2.66
CA LEU A 18 13.48 -2.37 2.91
C LEU A 18 13.10 -2.52 4.39
N LEU A 19 14.03 -2.22 5.29
CA LEU A 19 13.79 -2.27 6.73
C LEU A 19 12.73 -1.25 7.16
N LYS A 20 12.84 0.00 6.70
CA LYS A 20 11.87 1.07 6.98
C LYS A 20 10.47 0.72 6.48
N ASN A 21 10.38 0.06 5.33
CA ASN A 21 9.11 -0.44 4.78
C ASN A 21 8.54 -1.58 5.62
N ALA A 22 9.36 -2.54 6.05
CA ALA A 22 8.94 -3.63 6.94
C ALA A 22 8.40 -3.09 8.27
N GLU A 23 9.10 -2.13 8.87
CA GLU A 23 8.65 -1.45 10.10
C GLU A 23 7.33 -0.71 9.90
N ALA A 24 7.16 0.00 8.78
CA ALA A 24 5.92 0.70 8.48
C ALA A 24 4.72 -0.26 8.42
N ARG A 25 4.91 -1.45 7.81
CA ARG A 25 3.87 -2.51 7.80
C ARG A 25 3.56 -3.00 9.21
N ILE A 26 4.58 -3.17 10.06
CA ILE A 26 4.40 -3.61 11.45
C ILE A 26 3.64 -2.54 12.26
N ARG A 27 4.00 -1.26 12.13
CA ARG A 27 3.31 -0.14 12.81
C ARG A 27 1.85 -0.03 12.41
N GLN A 28 1.52 -0.24 11.13
CA GLN A 28 0.14 -0.24 10.66
C GLN A 28 -0.69 -1.38 11.27
N LYS A 29 -0.14 -2.60 11.33
CA LYS A 29 -0.80 -3.74 11.97
C LYS A 29 -1.01 -3.52 13.47
N LYS A 30 -0.01 -2.97 14.17
CA LYS A 30 -0.12 -2.63 15.59
C LYS A 30 -1.24 -1.62 15.85
N ARG A 31 -1.35 -0.57 15.01
CA ARG A 31 -2.40 0.45 15.15
C ARG A 31 -3.81 -0.13 15.01
N LEU A 32 -4.02 -1.07 14.08
CA LEU A 32 -5.30 -1.79 13.95
C LEU A 32 -5.64 -2.55 15.24
N TYR A 33 -4.66 -3.24 15.83
CA TYR A 33 -4.85 -3.98 17.08
C TYR A 33 -5.22 -3.05 18.24
N TYR A 34 -4.56 -1.88 18.37
CA TYR A 34 -4.95 -0.87 19.37
C TYR A 34 -6.41 -0.43 19.22
N HIS A 35 -6.86 -0.14 18.00
CA HIS A 35 -8.26 0.24 17.76
C HIS A 35 -9.23 -0.90 18.08
N PHE A 36 -8.85 -2.14 17.79
CA PHE A 36 -9.64 -3.32 18.15
C PHE A 36 -9.75 -3.52 19.66
N VAL A 37 -8.67 -3.34 20.41
CA VAL A 37 -8.67 -3.45 21.87
C VAL A 37 -9.52 -2.34 22.49
N ILE A 38 -9.39 -1.10 22.02
CA ILE A 38 -10.22 0.03 22.47
C ILE A 38 -11.70 -0.23 22.15
N PHE A 39 -11.99 -0.77 20.97
CA PHE A 39 -13.36 -1.16 20.59
C PHE A 39 -13.93 -2.20 21.55
N LEU A 40 -13.21 -3.29 21.82
CA LEU A 40 -13.65 -4.32 22.76
C LEU A 40 -13.91 -3.77 24.16
N VAL A 41 -12.97 -2.98 24.69
CA VAL A 41 -13.11 -2.36 26.01
C VAL A 41 -14.31 -1.40 26.03
N GLY A 42 -14.48 -0.59 24.99
CA GLY A 42 -15.62 0.33 24.86
C GLY A 42 -16.97 -0.40 24.76
N SER A 43 -17.04 -1.49 23.99
CA SER A 43 -18.25 -2.32 23.90
C SER A 43 -18.62 -2.96 25.24
N VAL A 44 -17.64 -3.52 25.96
CA VAL A 44 -17.87 -4.09 27.29
C VAL A 44 -18.33 -2.99 28.27
N PHE A 45 -17.72 -1.81 28.22
CA PHE A 45 -18.09 -0.67 29.05
C PHE A 45 -19.54 -0.20 28.80
N LEU A 46 -19.97 -0.13 27.54
CA LEU A 46 -21.35 0.21 27.17
C LEU A 46 -22.37 -0.83 27.69
N ILE A 47 -22.04 -2.11 27.61
CA ILE A 47 -22.89 -3.19 28.14
C ILE A 47 -23.01 -3.09 29.66
N VAL A 48 -21.89 -2.82 30.35
CA VAL A 48 -21.88 -2.65 31.83
C VAL A 48 -22.70 -1.45 32.24
N ILE A 49 -22.56 -0.29 31.57
CA ILE A 49 -23.38 0.89 31.86
C ILE A 49 -24.86 0.58 31.71
N ASN A 50 -25.26 -0.05 30.60
CA ASN A 50 -26.67 -0.31 30.38
C ASN A 50 -27.24 -1.33 31.40
N LYS A 51 -26.55 -2.46 31.64
CA LYS A 51 -27.02 -3.50 32.57
C LYS A 51 -26.92 -3.14 34.05
N VAL A 52 -25.89 -2.40 34.46
CA VAL A 52 -25.65 -2.09 35.89
C VAL A 52 -26.32 -0.79 36.32
N LEU A 53 -26.35 0.23 35.46
CA LEU A 53 -26.96 1.53 35.78
C LEU A 53 -28.43 1.64 35.34
N LYS A 54 -28.99 0.60 34.68
CA LYS A 54 -30.38 0.57 34.17
C LYS A 54 -30.76 1.82 33.36
N TYR A 55 -29.79 2.40 32.65
CA TYR A 55 -29.97 3.67 31.97
C TYR A 55 -30.68 3.46 30.64
N GLY A 56 -31.98 3.76 30.59
CA GLY A 56 -32.83 3.56 29.41
C GLY A 56 -33.53 2.21 29.35
N GLU A 57 -34.15 1.76 30.45
CA GLU A 57 -34.89 0.48 30.55
C GLU A 57 -36.00 0.28 29.49
N GLU A 58 -36.53 1.36 28.91
CA GLU A 58 -37.55 1.28 27.85
C GLU A 58 -36.97 1.22 26.42
N TYR A 59 -35.69 1.56 26.23
CA TYR A 59 -35.09 1.63 24.89
C TYR A 59 -33.62 1.23 24.87
N ASP A 60 -33.32 0.18 24.11
CA ASP A 60 -31.98 -0.41 23.93
C ASP A 60 -31.04 0.47 23.06
N TRP A 61 -30.87 1.74 23.42
CA TRP A 61 -30.00 2.68 22.70
C TRP A 61 -28.55 2.20 22.54
N PHE A 62 -28.09 1.35 23.47
CA PHE A 62 -26.75 0.76 23.43
C PHE A 62 -26.56 -0.14 22.19
N VAL A 63 -27.62 -0.77 21.68
CA VAL A 63 -27.58 -1.60 20.47
C VAL A 63 -27.23 -0.72 19.27
N TRP A 64 -27.84 0.46 19.16
CA TRP A 64 -27.52 1.43 18.10
C TRP A 64 -26.10 1.98 18.24
N ALA A 65 -25.67 2.28 19.48
CA ALA A 65 -24.30 2.73 19.74
C ALA A 65 -23.27 1.67 19.33
N ILE A 66 -23.46 0.40 19.75
CA ILE A 66 -22.57 -0.71 19.39
C ILE A 66 -22.62 -1.00 17.88
N THR A 67 -23.79 -0.93 17.26
CA THR A 67 -23.96 -1.15 15.81
C THR A 67 -23.20 -0.10 15.01
N PHE A 68 -23.38 1.19 15.33
CA PHE A 68 -22.67 2.28 14.66
C PHE A 68 -21.15 2.18 14.88
N TRP A 69 -20.73 1.89 16.11
CA TRP A 69 -19.31 1.76 16.44
C TRP A 69 -18.66 0.54 15.79
N GLY A 70 -19.39 -0.58 15.73
CA GLY A 70 -18.99 -1.80 15.04
C GLY A 70 -18.90 -1.59 13.52
N PHE A 71 -19.80 -0.80 12.94
CA PHE A 71 -19.76 -0.43 11.52
C PHE A 71 -18.51 0.40 11.19
N LEU A 72 -18.17 1.40 12.00
CA LEU A 72 -16.92 2.16 11.85
C LEU A 72 -15.68 1.26 11.98
N PHE A 73 -15.69 0.32 12.94
CA PHE A 73 -14.62 -0.64 13.09
C PHE A 73 -14.49 -1.56 11.87
N ALA A 74 -15.61 -2.05 11.32
CA ALA A 74 -15.62 -2.87 10.11
C ALA A 74 -14.99 -2.13 8.93
N ILE A 75 -15.37 -0.87 8.67
CA ILE A 75 -14.74 -0.05 7.62
C ILE A 75 -13.23 0.05 7.84
N HIS A 76 -12.79 0.32 9.08
CA HIS A 76 -11.37 0.43 9.40
C HIS A 76 -10.63 -0.90 9.18
N PHE A 77 -11.23 -2.01 9.59
CA PHE A 77 -10.70 -3.36 9.37
C PHE A 77 -10.56 -3.68 7.88
N PHE A 78 -11.62 -3.46 7.09
CA PHE A 78 -11.58 -3.65 5.64
C PHE A 78 -10.53 -2.77 4.97
N ASN A 79 -10.41 -1.50 5.35
CA ASN A 79 -9.40 -0.61 4.78
C ASN A 79 -7.98 -1.09 5.11
N VAL A 80 -7.69 -1.50 6.34
CA VAL A 80 -6.34 -1.98 6.68
C VAL A 80 -6.03 -3.36 6.06
N PHE A 81 -7.01 -4.26 5.98
CA PHE A 81 -6.79 -5.64 5.53
C PHE A 81 -6.88 -5.79 4.00
N VAL A 82 -7.85 -5.15 3.35
CA VAL A 82 -8.08 -5.27 1.89
C VAL A 82 -7.23 -4.27 1.12
N ASN A 83 -7.17 -3.00 1.53
CA ASN A 83 -6.42 -1.99 0.79
C ASN A 83 -4.92 -2.33 0.74
N HIS A 84 -4.36 -2.83 1.85
CA HIS A 84 -2.95 -3.22 1.90
C HIS A 84 -2.64 -4.49 1.06
N ARG A 85 -3.61 -5.41 0.90
CA ARG A 85 -3.40 -6.64 0.10
C ARG A 85 -3.60 -6.40 -1.39
N PHE A 86 -4.51 -5.50 -1.77
CA PHE A 86 -4.89 -5.27 -3.16
C PHE A 86 -4.16 -4.08 -3.82
N MET A 87 -3.93 -2.98 -3.09
CA MET A 87 -3.21 -1.77 -3.55
C MET A 87 -1.99 -1.46 -2.66
N GLY A 88 -1.33 -2.50 -2.17
CA GLY A 88 -0.07 -2.34 -1.44
C GLY A 88 1.11 -1.96 -2.35
N LYS A 89 2.26 -1.63 -1.74
CA LYS A 89 3.50 -1.32 -2.47
C LYS A 89 3.92 -2.37 -3.50
N GLU A 90 3.63 -3.64 -3.27
CA GLU A 90 3.87 -4.73 -4.23
C GLU A 90 3.08 -4.54 -5.54
N TRP A 91 1.80 -4.14 -5.41
CA TRP A 91 0.94 -3.88 -6.57
C TRP A 91 1.43 -2.65 -7.33
N GLU A 92 1.76 -1.57 -6.62
CA GLU A 92 2.34 -0.36 -7.24
C GLU A 92 3.65 -0.66 -7.98
N ARG A 93 4.52 -1.47 -7.37
CA ARG A 93 5.78 -1.90 -7.99
C ARG A 93 5.51 -2.70 -9.27
N THR A 94 4.55 -3.63 -9.22
CA THR A 94 4.18 -4.43 -10.39
C THR A 94 3.62 -3.55 -11.53
N GLN A 95 2.78 -2.56 -11.21
CA GLN A 95 2.28 -1.61 -12.21
C GLN A 95 3.41 -0.74 -12.79
N ARG A 96 4.34 -0.29 -11.94
CA ARG A 96 5.50 0.50 -12.38
C ARG A 96 6.40 -0.29 -13.31
N GLU A 97 6.74 -1.52 -12.95
CA GLU A 97 7.57 -2.40 -13.79
C GLU A 97 6.89 -2.66 -15.14
N LYS A 98 5.57 -2.86 -15.16
CA LYS A 98 4.79 -2.99 -16.40
C LYS A 98 4.86 -1.73 -17.27
N LEU A 99 4.78 -0.54 -16.67
CA LEU A 99 4.85 0.74 -17.39
C LEU A 99 6.26 0.98 -17.97
N VAL A 100 7.30 0.75 -17.17
CA VAL A 100 8.70 0.88 -17.59
C VAL A 100 9.02 -0.08 -18.73
N ARG A 101 8.51 -1.32 -18.67
CA ARG A 101 8.69 -2.29 -19.76
C ARG A 101 8.11 -1.78 -21.07
N ARG A 102 6.89 -1.23 -21.06
CA ARG A 102 6.27 -0.63 -22.26
C ARG A 102 7.08 0.53 -22.81
N GLN A 103 7.59 1.40 -21.94
CA GLN A 103 8.44 2.52 -22.37
C GLN A 103 9.73 2.03 -23.06
N ARG A 104 10.36 0.98 -22.51
CA ARG A 104 11.55 0.37 -23.14
C ARG A 104 11.26 -0.25 -24.50
N GLU A 105 10.12 -0.94 -24.62
CA GLU A 105 9.67 -1.50 -25.91
C GLU A 105 9.44 -0.41 -26.95
N SER A 106 8.79 0.71 -26.57
CA SER A 106 8.59 1.86 -27.47
C SER A 106 9.90 2.51 -27.89
N ILE A 107 10.85 2.70 -26.96
CA ILE A 107 12.18 3.27 -27.29
C ILE A 107 12.93 2.34 -28.26
N ALA A 108 12.93 1.03 -28.02
CA ALA A 108 13.59 0.07 -28.89
C ALA A 108 12.98 0.04 -30.30
N GLN A 109 11.68 0.31 -30.44
CA GLN A 109 11.04 0.42 -31.75
C GLN A 109 11.45 1.71 -32.47
N LEU A 110 11.45 2.84 -31.76
CA LEU A 110 11.92 4.13 -32.31
C LEU A 110 13.36 4.06 -32.79
N GLU A 111 14.26 3.41 -32.03
CA GLU A 111 15.66 3.21 -32.44
C GLU A 111 15.77 2.42 -33.75
N LYS A 112 14.95 1.37 -33.93
CA LYS A 112 14.92 0.59 -35.17
C LYS A 112 14.39 1.39 -36.35
N ASP A 113 13.32 2.15 -36.14
CA ASP A 113 12.69 2.95 -37.19
C ASP A 113 13.66 4.05 -37.66
N VAL A 114 14.32 4.73 -36.72
CA VAL A 114 15.37 5.72 -37.01
C VAL A 114 16.54 5.10 -37.77
N GLN A 115 17.04 3.94 -37.35
CA GLN A 115 18.14 3.26 -38.04
C GLN A 115 17.77 2.84 -39.46
N LYS A 116 16.52 2.42 -39.67
CA LYS A 116 15.98 2.07 -41.00
C LYS A 116 15.85 3.31 -41.89
N GLU A 117 15.38 4.44 -41.36
CA GLU A 117 15.34 5.71 -42.10
C GLU A 117 16.73 6.18 -42.51
N PHE A 118 17.71 6.14 -41.59
CA PHE A 118 19.10 6.45 -41.91
C PHE A 118 19.64 5.57 -43.04
N LEU A 119 19.52 4.24 -42.92
CA LEU A 119 19.94 3.29 -43.96
C LEU A 119 19.29 3.59 -45.33
N ASN A 120 17.98 3.83 -45.35
CA ASN A 120 17.27 4.15 -46.59
C ASN A 120 17.75 5.48 -47.21
N SER A 121 18.01 6.50 -46.38
CA SER A 121 18.51 7.80 -46.84
C SER A 121 19.95 7.78 -47.36
N ASP A 122 20.77 6.81 -46.90
CA ASP A 122 22.14 6.64 -47.39
C ASP A 122 22.16 5.85 -48.71
N LEU A 123 21.22 4.90 -48.88
CA LEU A 123 21.01 4.19 -50.15
C LEU A 123 20.54 5.14 -51.27
N ASP A 124 19.61 6.05 -50.98
CA ASP A 124 19.09 7.04 -51.94
C ASP A 124 20.16 8.05 -52.42
N LYS A 125 21.25 8.24 -51.66
CA LYS A 125 22.38 9.12 -52.05
C LYS A 125 23.46 8.43 -52.86
N THR A 126 23.40 7.09 -53.00
CA THR A 126 24.42 6.30 -53.71
C THR A 126 23.98 5.82 -55.10
N GLU A 127 22.69 5.96 -55.45
CA GLU A 127 22.16 5.89 -56.82
C GLU A 127 22.21 7.26 -57.52
#